data_AF-A0A6V7NHQ7-F1
#
_entry.id   AF-A0A6V7NHQ7-F1
#
_cell.length_a   1.000
_cell.length_b   1.000
_cell.length_c   1.000
_cell.angle_alpha   90.00
_cell.angle_beta   90.00
_cell.angle_gamma   90.00
#
_symmetry.space_group_name_H-M   'P 1'
#
loop_
_entity.id
_entity.type
_entity.pdbx_description
1 polymer ?
#
loop_
_entity_poly.entity_id
_entity_poly.type
_entity_poly.pdbx_seq_one_letter_code
_entity_poly.pdbx_strand_id
1 'polypeptide(L)'
;MLPLLGAFLADSFLGRYRIIVLAAVLYATGYGMLTLSSTLPFLRPPKCMDSVNSSTCQPSPFQLAFFYVSLYLIAFAQGGDKPCGLAFGADQFDQNDPKESVSRSSFFNWWYFVMSMGMTVAVAVLSYVQDNIGWGVGFGIPGVIMSFALIIFLLGTKMYRFYVVDKESPFARIGKTFVSLARNWKASFLQPREDIERQQDKFLTKEDECEQSRIEEARESSDCSRYGRQA
;
A
#
# COMPACT_ATOMS: atom_id res chain seq x y z
N MET A 1 -7.94 6.20 -5.48
CA MET A 1 -6.50 5.90 -5.36
C MET A 1 -6.16 4.87 -4.30
N LEU A 2 -6.92 4.74 -3.20
CA LEU A 2 -6.74 3.64 -2.22
C LEU A 2 -6.89 2.20 -2.78
N PRO A 3 -7.65 1.91 -3.84
CA PRO A 3 -7.72 0.55 -4.39
C PRO A 3 -6.36 0.02 -4.87
N LEU A 4 -5.43 0.89 -5.29
CA LEU A 4 -4.08 0.50 -5.70
C LEU A 4 -3.21 0.08 -4.52
N LEU A 5 -3.36 0.73 -3.36
CA LEU A 5 -2.68 0.36 -2.12
C LEU A 5 -3.24 -0.95 -1.53
N GLY A 6 -4.56 -1.12 -1.58
CA GLY A 6 -5.22 -2.38 -1.20
C GLY A 6 -4.80 -3.54 -2.11
N ALA A 7 -4.76 -3.32 -3.42
CA ALA A 7 -4.25 -4.28 -4.39
C ALA A 7 -2.75 -4.59 -4.19
N PHE A 8 -1.93 -3.58 -3.89
CA PHE A 8 -0.50 -3.77 -3.59
C PHE A 8 -0.29 -4.64 -2.34
N LEU A 9 -1.07 -4.42 -1.27
CA LEU A 9 -1.03 -5.26 -0.07
C LEU A 9 -1.56 -6.68 -0.32
N ALA A 10 -2.58 -6.81 -1.18
CA ALA A 10 -3.14 -8.10 -1.57
C ALA A 10 -2.19 -8.95 -2.42
N ASP A 11 -1.51 -8.32 -3.37
CA ASP A 11 -0.54 -8.96 -4.26
C ASP A 11 0.84 -9.16 -3.62
N SER A 12 1.20 -8.40 -2.57
CA SER A 12 2.55 -8.51 -2.01
C SER A 12 2.72 -9.65 -1.01
N PHE A 13 1.77 -9.95 -0.10
CA PHE A 13 2.08 -10.92 0.98
C PHE A 13 0.94 -11.72 1.64
N LEU A 14 -0.34 -11.37 1.52
CA LEU A 14 -1.37 -11.94 2.41
C LEU A 14 -2.41 -12.86 1.73
N GLY A 15 -2.56 -12.83 0.41
CA GLY A 15 -3.59 -13.60 -0.29
C GLY A 15 -5.00 -12.99 -0.15
N ARG A 16 -5.84 -13.18 -1.18
CA ARG A 16 -7.15 -12.52 -1.34
C ARG A 16 -8.06 -12.69 -0.12
N TYR A 17 -8.13 -13.90 0.44
CA TYR A 17 -8.93 -14.21 1.62
C TYR A 17 -8.54 -13.38 2.86
N ARG A 18 -7.25 -13.26 3.18
CA ARG A 18 -6.81 -12.53 4.38
C ARG A 18 -7.08 -11.03 4.26
N ILE A 19 -6.99 -10.48 3.04
CA ILE A 19 -7.33 -9.08 2.78
C ILE A 19 -8.82 -8.83 2.97
N ILE A 20 -9.69 -9.74 2.53
CA ILE A 20 -11.14 -9.63 2.76
C ILE A 20 -11.44 -9.64 4.26
N VAL A 21 -10.85 -10.58 5.02
CA VAL A 21 -11.02 -10.64 6.48
C VAL A 21 -10.51 -9.37 7.15
N LEU A 22 -9.32 -8.89 6.77
CA LEU A 22 -8.74 -7.66 7.32
C LEU A 22 -9.60 -6.44 6.99
N ALA A 23 -10.09 -6.31 5.75
CA ALA A 23 -10.97 -5.23 5.36
C ALA A 23 -12.29 -5.27 6.15
N ALA A 24 -12.91 -6.44 6.31
CA ALA A 24 -14.13 -6.61 7.09
C ALA A 24 -13.94 -6.24 8.57
N VAL A 25 -12.82 -6.63 9.20
CA VAL A 25 -12.48 -6.22 10.57
C VAL A 25 -12.30 -4.69 10.67
N LEU A 26 -11.62 -4.09 9.68
CA LEU A 26 -11.45 -2.63 9.63
C LEU A 26 -12.79 -1.90 9.44
N TYR A 27 -13.71 -2.44 8.65
CA TYR A 27 -15.07 -1.89 8.55
C TYR A 27 -15.83 -1.99 9.87
N ALA A 28 -15.83 -3.16 10.51
CA ALA A 28 -16.52 -3.35 11.79
C ALA A 28 -15.97 -2.38 12.85
N THR A 29 -14.65 -2.23 12.91
CA THR A 29 -13.97 -1.28 13.80
C THR A 29 -14.31 0.17 13.45
N GLY A 30 -14.24 0.54 12.17
CA GLY A 30 -14.52 1.90 11.70
C GLY A 30 -15.97 2.33 11.96
N TYR A 31 -16.94 1.48 11.63
CA TYR A 31 -18.35 1.75 11.94
C TYR A 31 -18.63 1.75 13.45
N GLY A 32 -17.95 0.89 14.21
CA GLY A 32 -18.01 0.90 15.68
C GLY A 32 -17.52 2.22 16.27
N MET A 33 -16.34 2.68 15.84
CA MET A 33 -15.79 3.98 16.25
C MET A 33 -16.73 5.14 15.86
N LEU A 34 -17.26 5.13 14.64
CA LEU A 34 -18.16 6.17 14.15
C LEU A 34 -19.49 6.21 14.94
N THR A 35 -19.99 5.03 15.31
CA THR A 35 -21.18 4.87 16.17
C THR A 35 -20.90 5.39 17.59
N LEU A 36 -19.75 5.03 18.17
CA LEU A 36 -19.34 5.53 19.49
C LEU A 36 -19.16 7.05 19.49
N SER A 37 -18.57 7.60 18.43
CA SER A 37 -18.37 9.05 18.27
C SER A 37 -19.70 9.83 18.23
N SER A 38 -20.77 9.22 17.73
CA SER A 38 -22.07 9.87 17.56
C SER A 38 -23.05 9.60 18.72
N THR A 39 -22.80 8.57 19.53
CA THR A 39 -23.64 8.16 20.67
C THR A 39 -23.09 8.60 22.01
N LEU A 40 -21.77 8.58 22.21
CA LEU A 40 -21.18 8.92 23.51
C LEU A 40 -21.13 10.44 23.72
N PRO A 41 -21.70 10.96 24.83
CA PRO A 41 -21.75 12.39 25.10
C PRO A 41 -20.36 13.02 25.29
N PHE A 42 -19.34 12.23 25.63
CA PHE A 42 -17.94 12.68 25.73
C PHE A 42 -17.25 12.83 24.36
N LEU A 43 -17.72 12.10 23.33
CA LEU A 43 -17.12 12.13 21.99
C LEU A 43 -17.88 13.04 21.01
N ARG A 44 -19.03 13.58 21.43
CA ARG A 44 -19.84 14.51 20.65
C ARG A 44 -19.60 15.95 21.16
N PRO A 45 -19.48 16.94 20.27
CA PRO A 45 -19.51 18.33 20.70
C PRO A 45 -20.85 18.64 21.39
N PRO A 46 -20.86 19.51 22.43
CA PRO A 46 -22.09 19.90 23.11
C PRO A 46 -23.10 20.49 22.10
N LYS A 47 -24.39 20.21 22.30
CA LYS A 47 -25.45 20.75 21.45
C LYS A 47 -25.45 22.28 21.58
N CYS A 48 -25.07 22.98 20.52
CA CYS A 48 -25.12 24.43 20.47
C CYS A 48 -26.60 24.84 20.40
N MET A 49 -27.15 25.37 21.49
CA MET A 49 -28.40 26.13 21.41
C MET A 49 -28.06 27.53 20.89
N ASP A 50 -28.83 27.98 19.89
CA ASP A 50 -28.73 29.31 19.27
C ASP A 50 -29.04 30.44 20.27
N SER A 51 -28.13 30.69 21.21
CA SER A 51 -28.23 31.84 22.11
C SER A 51 -26.84 32.46 22.35
N VAL A 52 -26.63 33.55 21.60
CA VAL A 52 -25.91 34.77 21.99
C VAL A 52 -24.37 34.74 22.16
N ASN A 53 -23.67 33.61 22.25
CA ASN A 53 -22.18 33.62 22.23
C ASN A 53 -21.58 32.44 21.43
N SER A 54 -21.34 32.70 20.14
CA SER A 54 -20.94 31.75 19.09
C SER A 54 -19.48 31.23 19.16
N SER A 55 -18.78 31.38 20.28
CA SER A 55 -17.37 30.99 20.44
C SER A 55 -17.13 29.74 21.30
N THR A 56 -18.16 29.19 21.97
CA THR A 56 -17.98 28.09 22.95
C THR A 56 -18.32 26.69 22.40
N CYS A 57 -18.63 26.59 21.11
CA CYS A 57 -19.11 25.34 20.50
C CYS A 57 -18.07 24.70 19.56
N GLN A 58 -16.80 24.75 19.95
CA GLN A 58 -15.74 24.10 19.19
C GLN A 58 -15.58 22.64 19.65
N PRO A 59 -15.58 21.66 18.72
CA PRO A 59 -15.26 20.28 19.06
C PRO A 59 -13.82 20.20 19.56
N SER A 60 -13.58 19.35 20.56
CA SER A 60 -12.22 19.07 21.01
C SER A 60 -11.41 18.48 19.85
N PRO A 61 -10.12 18.84 19.69
CA PRO A 61 -9.25 18.24 18.67
C PRO A 61 -9.26 16.71 18.70
N PHE A 62 -9.40 16.12 19.90
CA PHE A 62 -9.49 14.68 20.08
C PHE A 62 -10.77 14.07 19.48
N GLN A 63 -11.93 14.72 19.67
CA GLN A 63 -13.21 14.28 19.11
C GLN A 63 -13.16 14.28 17.58
N LEU A 64 -12.59 15.35 17.02
CA LEU A 64 -12.44 15.51 15.58
C LEU A 64 -11.45 14.49 15.00
N ALA A 65 -10.30 14.28 15.66
CA ALA A 65 -9.34 13.27 15.25
C ALA A 65 -9.93 11.85 15.28
N PHE A 66 -10.64 11.50 16.36
CA PHE A 66 -11.28 10.19 16.49
C PHE A 66 -12.30 9.93 15.38
N PHE A 67 -13.13 10.93 15.06
CA PHE A 67 -14.09 10.87 13.96
C PHE A 67 -13.39 10.68 12.61
N TYR A 68 -12.38 11.49 12.29
CA TYR A 68 -11.66 11.37 11.01
C TYR A 68 -10.91 10.05 10.88
N VAL A 69 -10.27 9.56 11.95
CA VAL A 69 -9.63 8.25 11.95
C VAL A 69 -10.64 7.15 11.58
N SER A 70 -11.84 7.20 12.16
CA SER A 70 -12.89 6.22 11.81
C SER A 70 -13.30 6.28 10.34
N LEU A 71 -13.42 7.49 9.76
CA LEU A 71 -13.72 7.67 8.33
C LEU A 71 -12.59 7.15 7.43
N TYR A 72 -11.33 7.43 7.78
CA TYR A 72 -10.18 6.94 7.02
C TYR A 72 -10.05 5.41 7.10
N LEU A 73 -10.38 4.79 8.25
CA LEU A 73 -10.44 3.33 8.37
C LEU A 73 -11.49 2.72 7.43
N ILE A 74 -12.70 3.28 7.39
CA ILE A 74 -13.77 2.82 6.48
C ILE A 74 -13.35 3.01 5.02
N ALA A 75 -12.75 4.16 4.68
CA ALA A 75 -12.27 4.43 3.32
C ALA A 75 -11.16 3.47 2.90
N PHE A 76 -10.27 3.10 3.82
CA PHE A 76 -9.21 2.12 3.57
C PHE A 76 -9.78 0.71 3.38
N ALA A 77 -10.73 0.30 4.21
CA ALA A 77 -11.41 -0.97 4.06
C ALA A 77 -12.14 -1.09 2.70
N GLN A 78 -12.83 -0.02 2.26
CA GLN A 78 -13.47 0.06 0.93
C GLN A 78 -12.51 -0.14 -0.24
N GLY A 79 -11.26 0.33 -0.10
CA GLY A 79 -10.24 0.18 -1.13
C GLY A 79 -9.79 -1.26 -1.34
N GLY A 80 -9.72 -2.05 -0.27
CA GLY A 80 -9.26 -3.45 -0.32
C GLY A 80 -10.36 -4.47 -0.63
N ASP A 81 -11.56 -4.26 -0.09
CA ASP A 81 -12.67 -5.22 -0.19
C ASP A 81 -13.17 -5.41 -1.63
N LYS A 82 -13.53 -4.32 -2.32
CA LYS A 82 -14.17 -4.38 -3.64
C LYS A 82 -13.39 -5.19 -4.71
N PRO A 83 -12.08 -4.95 -4.93
CA PRO A 83 -11.34 -5.72 -5.93
C PRO A 83 -11.10 -7.17 -5.49
N CYS A 84 -10.89 -7.43 -4.19
CA CYS A 84 -10.54 -8.75 -3.70
C CYS A 84 -11.75 -9.67 -3.55
N GLY A 85 -12.90 -9.16 -3.09
CA GLY A 85 -14.12 -9.92 -2.86
C GLY A 85 -14.70 -10.51 -4.14
N LEU A 86 -14.82 -9.71 -5.21
CA LEU A 86 -15.30 -10.18 -6.51
C LEU A 86 -14.35 -11.18 -7.15
N ALA A 87 -13.03 -10.94 -7.03
CA ALA A 87 -12.02 -11.86 -7.53
C ALA A 87 -12.08 -13.20 -6.77
N PHE A 88 -12.16 -13.17 -5.43
CA PHE A 88 -12.29 -14.36 -4.60
C PHE A 88 -13.58 -15.15 -4.87
N GLY A 89 -14.70 -14.45 -5.10
CA GLY A 89 -15.96 -15.07 -5.50
C GLY A 89 -15.88 -15.73 -6.88
N ALA A 90 -15.21 -15.09 -7.84
CA ALA A 90 -14.93 -15.69 -9.14
C ALA A 90 -14.04 -16.94 -9.02
N ASP A 91 -13.06 -16.92 -8.14
CA ASP A 91 -12.14 -18.03 -7.89
C ASP A 91 -12.84 -19.26 -7.30
N GLN A 92 -14.11 -19.17 -6.88
CA GLN A 92 -14.85 -20.34 -6.40
C GLN A 92 -15.35 -21.25 -7.54
N PHE A 93 -15.30 -20.80 -8.79
CA PHE A 93 -15.81 -21.53 -9.95
C PHE A 93 -14.67 -21.87 -10.92
N ASP A 94 -14.59 -23.12 -11.37
CA ASP A 94 -13.66 -23.54 -12.41
C ASP A 94 -14.13 -23.04 -13.78
N GLN A 95 -13.22 -22.45 -14.55
CA GLN A 95 -13.52 -21.93 -15.89
C GLN A 95 -13.53 -23.03 -16.95
N ASN A 96 -12.85 -24.15 -16.68
CA ASN A 96 -12.73 -25.25 -17.62
C ASN A 96 -13.92 -26.21 -17.54
N ASP A 97 -14.75 -26.13 -16.49
CA ASP A 97 -16.00 -26.86 -16.40
C ASP A 97 -17.16 -26.01 -16.97
N PRO A 98 -17.83 -26.47 -18.05
CA PRO A 98 -18.92 -25.73 -18.66
C PRO A 98 -20.12 -25.49 -17.71
N LYS A 99 -20.37 -26.38 -16.74
CA LYS A 99 -21.47 -26.21 -15.76
C LYS A 99 -21.12 -25.14 -14.71
N GLU A 100 -19.89 -25.14 -14.22
CA GLU A 100 -19.43 -24.15 -13.23
C GLU A 100 -19.30 -22.75 -13.87
N SER A 101 -18.89 -22.66 -15.13
CA SER A 101 -18.82 -21.40 -15.87
C SER A 101 -20.19 -20.70 -16.03
N VAL A 102 -21.26 -21.47 -16.29
CA VAL A 102 -22.63 -20.95 -16.31
C VAL A 102 -23.07 -20.51 -14.90
N SER A 103 -22.74 -21.30 -13.88
CA SER A 103 -23.06 -20.98 -12.48
C SER A 103 -22.36 -19.69 -12.02
N ARG A 104 -21.10 -19.48 -12.43
CA ARG A 104 -20.35 -18.24 -12.21
C ARG A 104 -21.06 -17.03 -12.82
N SER A 105 -21.55 -17.16 -14.05
CA SER A 105 -22.28 -16.07 -14.72
C SER A 105 -23.57 -15.74 -13.97
N SER A 106 -24.30 -16.76 -13.51
CA SER A 106 -25.49 -16.58 -12.66
C SER A 106 -25.16 -15.89 -11.33
N PHE A 107 -24.05 -16.27 -10.68
CA PHE A 107 -23.56 -15.62 -9.46
C PHE A 107 -23.34 -14.11 -9.67
N PHE A 108 -22.66 -13.72 -10.74
CA PHE A 108 -22.44 -12.30 -11.04
C PHE A 108 -23.74 -11.56 -11.37
N ASN A 109 -24.65 -12.18 -12.11
CA ASN A 109 -25.95 -11.58 -12.40
C ASN A 109 -26.74 -11.29 -11.12
N TRP A 110 -26.81 -12.26 -10.20
CA TRP A 110 -27.47 -12.07 -8.92
C TRP A 110 -26.72 -11.04 -8.07
N TRP A 111 -25.39 -11.07 -8.03
CA TRP A 111 -24.60 -10.05 -7.34
C TRP A 111 -24.98 -8.62 -7.78
N TYR A 112 -25.00 -8.36 -9.08
CA TYR A 112 -25.35 -7.03 -9.61
C TYR A 112 -26.78 -6.62 -9.31
N PHE A 113 -27.72 -7.56 -9.39
CA PHE A 113 -29.12 -7.28 -9.09
C PHE A 113 -29.31 -7.00 -7.59
N VAL A 114 -28.76 -7.81 -6.68
CA VAL A 114 -28.81 -7.55 -5.21
C VAL A 114 -28.17 -6.20 -4.90
N MET A 115 -27.02 -5.89 -5.49
CA MET A 115 -26.32 -4.63 -5.24
C MET A 115 -27.16 -3.42 -5.66
N SER A 116 -27.82 -3.49 -6.81
CA SER A 116 -28.67 -2.41 -7.32
C SER A 116 -29.91 -2.19 -6.44
N MET A 117 -30.59 -3.28 -6.05
CA MET A 117 -31.72 -3.20 -5.11
C MET A 117 -31.27 -2.72 -3.74
N GLY A 118 -30.18 -3.28 -3.22
CA GLY A 118 -29.62 -2.96 -1.91
C GLY A 118 -29.21 -1.50 -1.80
N MET A 119 -28.60 -0.92 -2.83
CA MET A 119 -28.25 0.50 -2.86
C MET A 119 -29.50 1.39 -2.82
N THR A 120 -30.55 1.03 -3.56
CA THR A 120 -31.81 1.78 -3.58
C THR A 120 -32.49 1.77 -2.21
N VAL A 121 -32.57 0.59 -1.58
CA VAL A 121 -33.12 0.43 -0.23
C VAL A 121 -32.25 1.14 0.81
N ALA A 122 -30.93 1.02 0.71
CA ALA A 122 -29.98 1.69 1.60
C ALA A 122 -30.17 3.21 1.56
N VAL A 123 -30.25 3.82 0.38
CA VAL A 123 -30.45 5.27 0.25
C VAL A 123 -31.77 5.69 0.88
N ALA A 124 -32.87 4.95 0.69
CA ALA A 124 -34.16 5.31 1.28
C ALA A 124 -34.17 5.12 2.82
N VAL A 125 -33.79 3.93 3.29
CA VAL A 125 -33.91 3.54 4.69
C VAL A 125 -32.83 4.18 5.56
N LEU A 126 -31.56 4.13 5.15
CA LEU A 126 -30.48 4.70 5.98
C LEU A 126 -30.58 6.22 6.07
N SER A 127 -30.94 6.92 4.98
CA SER A 127 -31.11 8.38 5.05
C SER A 127 -32.28 8.74 5.99
N TYR A 128 -33.41 8.03 5.90
CA TYR A 128 -34.51 8.22 6.85
C TYR A 128 -34.07 8.01 8.31
N VAL A 129 -33.35 6.92 8.58
CA VAL A 129 -32.86 6.60 9.93
C VAL A 129 -31.87 7.67 10.41
N GLN A 130 -30.94 8.10 9.57
CA GLN A 130 -29.94 9.11 9.92
C GLN A 130 -30.58 10.46 10.26
N ASP A 131 -31.58 10.88 9.48
CA ASP A 131 -32.23 12.18 9.64
C ASP A 131 -33.30 12.19 10.76
N ASN A 132 -34.04 11.10 10.97
CA ASN A 132 -35.18 11.09 11.90
C ASN A 132 -34.89 10.40 13.23
N ILE A 133 -34.03 9.36 13.25
CA ILE A 133 -33.72 8.60 14.48
C ILE A 133 -32.36 9.05 15.03
N GLY A 134 -31.39 9.23 14.14
CA GLY A 134 -30.09 9.81 14.43
C GLY A 134 -28.91 9.01 13.90
N TRP A 135 -27.80 9.72 13.75
CA TRP A 135 -26.55 9.24 13.20
C TRP A 135 -25.95 8.03 13.93
N GLY A 136 -26.13 7.91 15.24
CA GLY A 136 -25.67 6.75 16.00
C GLY A 136 -26.26 5.43 15.52
N VAL A 137 -27.58 5.38 15.35
CA VAL A 137 -28.27 4.20 14.80
C VAL A 137 -27.95 4.04 13.32
N GLY A 138 -27.88 5.15 12.58
CA GLY A 138 -27.54 5.16 11.16
C GLY A 138 -26.17 4.55 10.83
N PHE A 139 -25.17 4.72 11.69
CA PHE A 139 -23.85 4.09 11.54
C PHE A 139 -23.77 2.70 12.18
N GLY A 140 -24.56 2.45 13.23
CA GLY A 140 -24.62 1.15 13.89
C GLY A 140 -25.17 0.04 13.00
N ILE A 141 -26.21 0.33 12.19
CA ILE A 141 -26.83 -0.66 11.30
C ILE A 141 -25.81 -1.26 10.31
N PRO A 142 -25.06 -0.47 9.51
CA PRO A 142 -23.99 -1.02 8.66
C PRO A 142 -22.92 -1.80 9.43
N GLY A 143 -22.55 -1.34 10.64
CA GLY A 143 -21.56 -2.02 11.49
C GLY A 143 -22.01 -3.41 11.93
N VAL A 144 -23.27 -3.56 12.33
CA VAL A 144 -23.85 -4.87 12.71
C VAL A 144 -23.94 -5.79 11.50
N ILE A 145 -24.45 -5.28 10.36
CA ILE A 145 -24.56 -6.07 9.12
C ILE A 145 -23.18 -6.56 8.67
N MET A 146 -22.15 -5.70 8.71
CA MET A 146 -20.79 -6.07 8.36
C MET A 146 -20.20 -7.12 9.30
N SER A 147 -20.43 -6.98 10.61
CA SER A 147 -19.97 -7.96 11.60
C SER A 147 -20.62 -9.33 11.37
N PHE A 148 -21.91 -9.34 11.06
CA PHE A 148 -22.64 -10.55 10.71
C PHE A 148 -22.13 -11.18 9.41
N ALA A 149 -21.88 -10.38 8.37
CA ALA A 149 -21.29 -10.83 7.12
C ALA A 149 -19.90 -11.45 7.32
N LEU A 150 -19.06 -10.84 8.17
CA LEU A 150 -17.75 -11.39 8.55
C LEU A 150 -17.89 -12.76 9.23
N ILE A 151 -18.84 -12.93 10.15
CA ILE A 151 -19.07 -14.20 10.82
C ILE A 151 -19.46 -15.28 9.79
N ILE A 152 -20.41 -14.99 8.90
CA ILE A 152 -20.81 -15.92 7.83
C ILE A 152 -19.61 -16.28 6.95
N PHE A 153 -18.82 -15.28 6.56
CA PHE A 153 -17.63 -15.48 5.72
C PHE A 153 -16.61 -16.40 6.42
N LEU A 154 -16.36 -16.21 7.71
CA LEU A 154 -15.45 -17.05 8.49
C LEU A 154 -15.99 -18.47 8.74
N LEU A 155 -17.31 -18.64 8.82
CA LEU A 155 -17.92 -19.98 8.90
C LEU A 155 -17.74 -20.75 7.58
N GLY A 156 -17.75 -20.04 6.45
CA GLY A 156 -17.52 -20.60 5.12
C GLY A 156 -16.07 -21.01 4.83
N THR A 157 -15.10 -20.64 5.68
CA THR A 157 -13.66 -20.80 5.40
C THR A 157 -13.23 -22.22 4.99
N LYS A 158 -13.85 -23.26 5.56
CA LYS A 158 -13.51 -24.65 5.24
C LYS A 158 -14.05 -25.11 3.87
N MET A 159 -15.04 -24.42 3.32
CA MET A 159 -15.67 -24.75 2.04
C MET A 159 -15.07 -23.98 0.87
N TYR A 160 -14.25 -22.95 1.13
CA TYR A 160 -13.67 -22.13 0.07
C TYR A 160 -12.53 -22.83 -0.66
N ARG A 161 -12.51 -22.66 -2.00
CA ARG A 161 -11.38 -23.07 -2.84
C ARG A 161 -10.30 -21.98 -2.77
N PHE A 162 -9.15 -22.35 -2.21
CA PHE A 162 -7.97 -21.49 -2.17
C PHE A 162 -7.04 -21.84 -3.33
N TYR A 163 -6.93 -20.95 -4.31
CA TYR A 163 -5.89 -21.04 -5.31
C TYR A 163 -4.61 -20.41 -4.75
N VAL A 164 -3.59 -21.24 -4.54
CA VAL A 164 -2.24 -20.75 -4.26
C VAL A 164 -1.72 -20.14 -5.56
N VAL A 165 -1.56 -18.82 -5.59
CA VAL A 165 -0.93 -18.13 -6.71
C VAL A 165 0.58 -18.33 -6.55
N ASP A 166 1.12 -19.43 -7.09
CA ASP A 166 2.57 -19.70 -7.16
C ASP A 166 3.31 -18.77 -8.14
N LYS A 167 2.61 -17.85 -8.80
CA LYS A 167 3.21 -16.87 -9.71
C LYS A 167 3.63 -15.63 -8.93
N GLU A 168 4.93 -15.31 -8.99
CA GLU A 168 5.49 -14.05 -8.49
C GLU A 168 4.55 -12.88 -8.84
N SER A 169 4.17 -12.07 -7.86
CA SER A 169 3.20 -11.00 -8.10
C SER A 169 3.76 -10.01 -9.15
N PRO A 170 2.94 -9.54 -10.11
CA PRO A 170 3.38 -8.59 -11.13
C PRO A 170 4.05 -7.35 -10.52
N PHE A 171 3.59 -6.93 -9.34
CA PHE A 171 4.18 -5.83 -8.58
C PHE A 171 5.53 -6.18 -7.94
N ALA A 172 5.74 -7.40 -7.44
CA ALA A 172 7.07 -7.84 -7.01
C ALA A 172 8.06 -7.85 -8.17
N ARG A 173 7.62 -8.21 -9.38
CA ARG A 173 8.43 -8.13 -10.60
C ARG A 173 8.80 -6.69 -10.94
N ILE A 174 7.86 -5.75 -10.85
CA ILE A 174 8.09 -4.31 -11.05
C ILE A 174 9.00 -3.75 -9.93
N GLY A 175 8.81 -4.15 -8.67
CA GLY A 175 9.67 -3.76 -7.56
C GLY A 175 11.11 -4.24 -7.75
N LYS A 176 11.30 -5.49 -8.18
CA LYS A 176 12.62 -6.03 -8.54
C LYS A 176 13.28 -5.24 -9.66
N THR A 177 12.54 -4.81 -10.69
CA THR A 177 13.12 -3.99 -11.77
C THR A 177 13.50 -2.60 -11.29
N PHE A 178 12.69 -1.95 -10.45
CA PHE A 178 13.06 -0.67 -9.83
C PHE A 178 14.27 -0.78 -8.89
N VAL A 179 14.35 -1.83 -8.07
CA VAL A 179 15.51 -2.10 -7.21
C VAL A 179 16.75 -2.38 -8.05
N SER A 180 16.62 -3.13 -9.14
CA SER A 180 17.71 -3.39 -10.08
C SER A 180 18.15 -2.12 -10.79
N LEU A 181 17.21 -1.25 -11.20
CA LEU A 181 17.51 0.06 -11.78
C LEU A 181 18.19 0.99 -10.78
N ALA A 182 17.73 1.05 -9.53
CA ALA A 182 18.36 1.86 -8.48
C ALA A 182 19.77 1.36 -8.13
N ARG A 183 19.97 0.03 -8.11
CA ARG A 183 21.28 -0.58 -7.88
C ARG A 183 22.23 -0.33 -9.05
N ASN A 184 21.75 -0.47 -10.29
CA ASN A 184 22.53 -0.11 -11.47
C ASN A 184 22.84 1.38 -11.49
N TRP A 185 21.88 2.25 -11.19
CA TRP A 185 22.11 3.70 -11.16
C TRP A 185 23.13 4.10 -10.09
N LYS A 186 23.08 3.47 -8.91
CA LYS A 186 24.09 3.64 -7.86
C LYS A 186 25.47 3.13 -8.31
N ALA A 187 25.54 2.00 -9.01
CA ALA A 187 26.78 1.48 -9.57
C ALA A 187 27.34 2.40 -10.68
N SER A 188 26.48 2.90 -11.57
CA SER A 188 26.82 3.86 -12.62
C SER A 188 27.26 5.22 -12.08
N PHE A 189 26.82 5.61 -10.88
CA PHE A 189 27.28 6.84 -10.22
C PHE A 189 28.62 6.66 -9.50
N LEU A 190 28.91 5.44 -9.01
CA LEU A 190 30.17 5.11 -8.36
C LEU A 190 31.30 4.79 -9.37
N GLN A 191 30.96 4.26 -10.55
CA GLN A 191 31.93 3.94 -11.62
C GLN A 191 32.79 5.14 -12.07
N PRO A 192 32.23 6.33 -12.36
CA PRO A 192 33.03 7.50 -12.73
C PRO A 192 34.03 7.90 -11.66
N ARG A 193 33.71 7.67 -10.38
CA ARG A 193 34.59 8.02 -9.25
C ARG A 193 35.77 7.04 -9.15
N GLU A 194 35.51 5.73 -9.30
CA GLU A 194 36.55 4.70 -9.28
C GLU A 194 37.46 4.72 -10.51
N ASP A 195 36.93 5.10 -11.68
CA ASP A 195 37.73 5.19 -12.91
C ASP A 195 38.64 6.42 -12.90
N ILE A 196 38.21 7.55 -12.33
CA ILE A 196 39.06 8.74 -12.11
C ILE A 196 40.18 8.43 -11.10
N GLU A 197 39.87 7.78 -9.98
CA GLU A 197 40.88 7.36 -8.99
C GLU A 197 41.92 6.42 -9.63
N ARG A 198 41.48 5.41 -10.40
CA ARG A 198 42.40 4.50 -11.13
C ARG A 198 43.24 5.19 -12.20
N GLN A 199 42.71 6.20 -12.89
CA GLN A 199 43.48 6.96 -13.86
C GLN A 199 44.54 7.81 -13.17
N GLN A 200 44.20 8.44 -12.05
CA GLN A 200 45.12 9.27 -11.28
C GLN A 200 46.29 8.46 -10.71
N ASP A 201 46.03 7.26 -10.17
CA ASP A 201 47.08 6.36 -9.70
C ASP A 201 48.04 5.95 -10.82
N LYS A 202 47.52 5.67 -12.02
CA LYS A 202 48.35 5.36 -13.20
C LYS A 202 49.19 6.55 -13.66
N PHE A 203 48.70 7.78 -13.49
CA PHE A 203 49.48 8.98 -13.79
C PHE A 203 50.60 9.18 -12.77
N LEU A 204 50.31 9.06 -11.47
CA LEU A 204 51.33 9.15 -10.41
C LEU A 204 52.44 8.10 -10.61
N THR A 205 52.04 6.85 -10.87
CA THR A 205 53.01 5.74 -11.08
C THR A 205 53.92 6.02 -12.29
N LYS A 206 53.38 6.63 -13.35
CA LYS A 206 54.16 6.99 -14.54
C LYS A 206 55.08 8.21 -14.32
N GLU A 207 54.66 9.17 -13.51
CA GLU A 207 55.52 10.29 -13.11
C GLU A 207 56.70 9.78 -12.29
N ASP A 208 56.46 8.88 -11.32
CA ASP A 208 57.50 8.25 -10.52
C ASP A 208 58.50 7.46 -11.39
N GLU A 209 58.02 6.65 -12.35
CA GLU A 209 58.88 5.91 -13.30
C GLU A 209 59.72 6.85 -14.20
N CYS A 210 59.15 7.98 -14.63
CA CYS A 210 59.83 8.99 -15.45
C CYS A 210 60.87 9.79 -14.67
N GLU A 211 60.61 10.05 -13.40
CA GLU A 211 61.56 10.72 -12.50
C GLU A 211 62.73 9.78 -12.18
N GLN A 212 62.44 8.51 -11.92
CA GLN A 212 63.47 7.51 -11.62
C GLN A 212 64.40 7.25 -12.82
N SER A 213 63.87 7.18 -14.04
CA SER A 213 64.68 7.06 -15.26
C SER A 213 65.53 8.30 -15.54
N ARG A 214 65.02 9.52 -15.30
CA ARG A 214 65.85 10.74 -15.41
C ARG A 214 66.97 10.80 -14.38
N ILE A 215 66.75 10.30 -13.17
CA ILE A 215 67.79 10.19 -12.14
C ILE A 215 68.88 9.20 -12.57
N GLU A 216 68.49 8.07 -13.18
CA GLU A 216 69.43 7.09 -13.74
C GLU A 216 70.25 7.66 -14.92
N GLU A 217 69.61 8.34 -15.89
CA GLU A 217 70.31 8.98 -17.01
C GLU A 217 71.26 10.10 -16.55
N ALA A 218 70.86 10.90 -15.55
CA ALA A 218 71.73 11.94 -14.99
C ALA A 218 72.95 11.32 -14.27
N ARG A 219 72.78 10.16 -13.62
CA ARG A 219 73.86 9.40 -13.00
C ARG A 219 74.83 8.87 -14.07
N GLU A 220 74.33 8.26 -15.15
CA GLU A 220 75.16 7.79 -16.27
C GLU A 220 75.87 8.94 -17.00
N SER A 221 75.20 10.07 -17.23
CA SER A 221 75.79 11.26 -17.85
C SER A 221 76.90 11.87 -16.99
N SER A 222 76.73 11.88 -15.66
CA SER A 222 77.75 12.34 -14.73
C SER A 222 78.99 11.44 -14.72
N ASP A 223 78.81 10.12 -14.88
CA ASP A 223 79.92 9.16 -15.02
C ASP A 223 80.65 9.33 -16.36
N CYS A 224 79.92 9.55 -17.47
CA CYS A 224 80.52 9.86 -18.78
C CYS A 224 81.33 11.17 -18.79
N SER A 225 80.84 12.23 -18.15
CA SER A 225 81.58 13.52 -18.06
C SER A 225 82.84 13.40 -17.20
N ARG A 226 82.83 12.50 -16.20
CA ARG A 226 84.00 12.19 -15.38
C ARG A 226 85.08 11.46 -16.18
N TYR A 227 84.68 10.49 -17.01
CA TYR A 227 85.61 9.73 -17.87
C TYR A 227 86.21 10.57 -19.00
N GLY A 228 85.44 11.49 -19.60
CA GLY A 228 85.91 12.36 -20.69
C GLY A 228 86.89 13.47 -20.27
N ARG A 229 87.15 13.66 -18.97
CA ARG A 229 88.06 14.71 -18.44
C ARG A 229 89.42 14.17 -17.96
N GLN A 230 89.70 12.88 -18.18
CA GLN A 230 90.96 12.22 -17.79
C GLN A 230 91.73 11.58 -18.98
N ALA A 231 91.40 11.92 -20.23
CA ALA A 231 92.11 11.46 -21.43
C ALA A 231 92.69 12.64 -22.23
#